data_AF-X1GRR0-F1
#
_entry.id   AF-X1GRR0-F1
#
_cell.length_a   1.000
_cell.length_b   1.000
_cell.length_c   1.000
_cell.angle_alpha   90.00
_cell.angle_beta   90.00
_cell.angle_gamma   90.00
#
_symmetry.space_group_name_H-M   'P 1'
#
loop_
_entity.id
_entity.type
_entity.pdbx_description
1 polymer ?
#
loop_
_entity_poly.entity_id
_entity_poly.type
_entity_poly.pdbx_seq_one_letter_code
_entity_poly.pdbx_strand_id
1 'polypeptide(L)'
;NFTGEYFIYLDNQLVENKNITFPKYWEPLKVKYYLEEITDGLHQISIVVADEGGHLSIDSEFYENIGSIKFRIGQKIELILGLSLGIGVPVLFVAFFIWVKYLRKKN
;
A
#
# COMPACT_ATOMS: atom_id res chain seq x y z
N ASN A 1 -2.89 -4.53 -17.58
CA ASN A 1 -2.63 -4.46 -16.13
C ASN A 1 -1.29 -3.79 -15.98
N PHE A 2 -1.12 -2.95 -14.97
CA PHE A 2 0.20 -2.39 -14.66
C PHE A 2 0.94 -3.44 -13.84
N THR A 3 2.22 -3.63 -14.12
CA THR A 3 3.07 -4.48 -13.28
C THR A 3 3.99 -3.62 -12.44
N GLY A 4 4.54 -4.23 -11.40
CA GLY A 4 5.48 -3.60 -10.51
C GLY A 4 6.10 -4.65 -9.60
N GLU A 5 6.84 -4.17 -8.62
CA GLU A 5 7.49 -4.95 -7.60
C GLU A 5 7.03 -4.47 -6.23
N TYR A 6 6.96 -5.39 -5.27
CA TYR A 6 6.81 -5.02 -3.88
C TYR A 6 7.90 -5.67 -3.04
N PHE A 7 8.27 -4.95 -1.99
CA PHE A 7 9.30 -5.28 -1.04
C PHE A 7 8.67 -5.23 0.34
N ILE A 8 8.80 -6.30 1.12
CA ILE A 8 8.38 -6.32 2.51
C ILE A 8 9.65 -6.23 3.36
N TYR A 9 9.64 -5.28 4.30
CA TYR A 9 10.67 -5.09 5.29
C TYR A 9 10.11 -5.41 6.67
N LEU A 10 10.89 -6.12 7.47
CA LEU A 10 10.67 -6.31 8.90
C LEU A 10 11.84 -5.68 9.64
N ASP A 11 11.59 -4.70 10.51
CA ASP A 11 12.61 -3.94 11.25
C ASP A 11 13.75 -3.44 10.33
N ASN A 12 13.36 -2.87 9.19
CA ASN A 12 14.25 -2.37 8.13
C ASN A 12 15.07 -3.45 7.39
N GLN A 13 14.87 -4.75 7.66
CA GLN A 13 15.46 -5.84 6.91
C GLN A 13 14.50 -6.33 5.82
N LEU A 14 14.98 -6.45 4.59
CA LEU A 14 14.20 -7.01 3.48
C LEU A 14 13.92 -8.50 3.74
N VAL A 15 12.64 -8.89 3.81
CA VAL A 15 12.19 -10.27 4.06
C VAL A 15 11.46 -10.89 2.87
N GLU A 16 10.88 -10.08 1.98
CA GLU A 16 10.26 -10.57 0.75
C GLU A 16 10.43 -9.55 -0.38
N ASN A 17 10.69 -10.05 -1.60
CA ASN A 17 10.65 -9.28 -2.83
C ASN A 17 9.96 -10.12 -3.92
N LYS A 18 8.87 -9.60 -4.49
CA LYS A 18 8.11 -10.27 -5.55
C LYS A 18 7.49 -9.28 -6.54
N ASN A 19 7.23 -9.78 -7.74
CA ASN A 19 6.46 -9.07 -8.75
C ASN A 19 4.97 -9.05 -8.38
N ILE A 20 4.30 -7.95 -8.72
CA ILE A 20 2.89 -7.76 -8.49
C ILE A 20 2.21 -7.20 -9.74
N THR A 21 1.00 -7.68 -9.99
CA THR A 21 0.16 -7.15 -11.04
C THR A 21 -0.95 -6.36 -10.38
N PHE A 22 -0.98 -5.05 -10.62
CA PHE A 22 -2.02 -4.20 -10.08
C PHE A 22 -3.35 -4.47 -10.79
N PRO A 23 -4.46 -4.56 -10.04
CA PRO A 23 -5.78 -4.59 -10.63
C PRO A 23 -5.96 -3.33 -11.50
N LYS A 24 -6.71 -3.47 -12.60
CA LYS A 24 -7.18 -2.29 -13.31
C LYS A 24 -8.14 -1.55 -12.35
N TYR A 25 -8.09 -0.22 -12.35
CA TYR A 25 -8.94 0.67 -11.53
C TYR A 25 -8.50 0.80 -10.05
N TRP A 26 -9.16 1.70 -9.32
CA TRP A 26 -8.92 2.17 -7.93
C TRP A 26 -9.09 1.09 -6.85
N GLU A 27 -8.95 -0.18 -7.19
CA GLU A 27 -9.18 -1.28 -6.27
C GLU A 27 -7.96 -1.45 -5.35
N PRO A 28 -8.18 -1.51 -4.03
CA PRO A 28 -7.09 -1.73 -3.10
C PRO A 28 -6.53 -3.13 -3.27
N LEU A 29 -5.21 -3.22 -3.32
CA LEU A 29 -4.51 -4.50 -3.44
C LEU A 29 -4.09 -4.98 -2.06
N LYS A 30 -4.48 -6.21 -1.72
CA LYS A 30 -4.14 -6.83 -0.43
C LYS A 30 -2.98 -7.79 -0.60
N VAL A 31 -1.90 -7.56 0.13
CA VAL A 31 -0.76 -8.49 0.22
C VAL A 31 -0.83 -9.20 1.55
N LYS A 32 -0.76 -10.53 1.50
CA LYS A 32 -0.74 -11.40 2.67
C LYS A 32 0.69 -11.89 2.88
N TYR A 33 1.23 -11.62 4.04
CA TYR A 33 2.55 -12.08 4.42
C TYR A 33 2.47 -12.99 5.64
N TYR A 34 3.27 -14.05 5.62
CA TYR A 34 3.38 -15.03 6.70
C TYR A 34 4.75 -14.90 7.33
N LEU A 35 4.79 -14.54 8.61
CA LEU A 35 6.03 -14.47 9.38
C LEU A 35 6.41 -15.88 9.87
N GLU A 36 7.57 -16.39 9.45
CA GLU A 36 8.02 -17.75 9.81
C GLU A 36 8.60 -17.83 11.24
N GLU A 37 9.28 -16.78 11.69
CA GLU A 37 9.82 -16.65 13.06
C GLU A 37 9.57 -15.25 13.57
N ILE A 38 9.06 -15.14 14.80
CA ILE A 38 8.79 -13.84 15.43
C ILE A 38 9.48 -13.84 16.79
N THR A 39 10.40 -12.90 16.96
CA THR A 39 11.01 -12.61 18.25
C THR A 39 10.06 -11.83 19.15
N ASP A 40 10.33 -11.85 20.45
CA ASP A 40 9.59 -11.06 21.43
C ASP A 40 9.90 -9.58 21.22
N GLY A 41 8.87 -8.74 21.17
CA GLY A 41 9.05 -7.29 21.08
C GLY A 41 8.06 -6.58 20.16
N LEU A 42 8.26 -5.26 20.08
CA LEU A 42 7.58 -4.39 19.12
C LEU A 42 8.37 -4.42 17.81
N HIS A 43 7.69 -4.77 16.74
CA HIS A 43 8.26 -4.91 15.40
C HIS A 43 7.54 -3.99 14.42
N GLN A 44 8.29 -3.50 13.44
CA GLN A 44 7.73 -2.71 12.34
C GLN A 44 7.75 -3.53 11.06
N ILE A 45 6.59 -3.74 10.46
CA ILE A 45 6.48 -4.26 9.10
C ILE A 45 6.20 -3.11 8.15
N SER A 46 6.94 -3.05 7.05
CA SER A 46 6.75 -2.05 6.00
C SER A 46 6.65 -2.73 4.66
N ILE A 47 5.74 -2.26 3.80
CA ILE A 47 5.67 -2.63 2.40
C ILE A 47 6.03 -1.43 1.55
N VAL A 48 6.95 -1.63 0.63
CA VAL A 48 7.31 -0.66 -0.41
C VAL A 48 6.87 -1.24 -1.74
N VAL A 49 6.21 -0.44 -2.55
CA VAL A 49 5.69 -0.85 -3.85
C VAL A 49 6.19 0.11 -4.89
N ALA A 50 6.75 -0.43 -5.97
CA ALA A 50 7.23 0.31 -7.13
C ALA A 50 6.48 -0.16 -8.38
N ASP A 51 5.96 0.77 -9.17
CA ASP A 51 5.42 0.44 -10.50
C ASP A 51 6.47 0.64 -11.61
N GLU A 52 6.19 0.12 -12.80
CA GLU A 52 7.03 0.33 -14.00
C GLU A 52 7.21 1.81 -14.38
N GLY A 53 6.31 2.69 -13.93
CA GLY A 53 6.36 4.13 -14.15
C GLY A 53 7.27 4.88 -13.18
N GLY A 54 7.86 4.19 -12.20
CA GLY A 54 8.70 4.78 -11.16
C GLY A 54 7.91 5.42 -10.01
N HIS A 55 6.60 5.20 -9.91
CA HIS A 55 5.83 5.62 -8.74
C HIS A 55 6.11 4.67 -7.57
N LEU A 56 6.21 5.25 -6.38
CA LEU A 56 6.46 4.53 -5.15
C LEU A 56 5.33 4.76 -4.15
N SER A 57 4.91 3.70 -3.47
CA SER A 57 4.00 3.76 -2.33
C SER A 57 4.62 2.98 -1.17
N ILE A 58 4.50 3.54 0.04
CA ILE A 58 5.02 2.94 1.26
C ILE A 58 3.91 2.92 2.29
N ASP A 59 3.69 1.76 2.90
CA ASP A 59 2.79 1.60 4.04
C ASP A 59 3.50 0.80 5.13
N SER A 60 3.21 1.10 6.40
CA SER A 60 3.88 0.47 7.52
C SER A 60 2.97 0.34 8.73
N GLU A 61 3.09 -0.79 9.42
CA GLU A 61 2.33 -1.11 10.61
C GLU A 61 3.26 -1.64 11.71
N PHE A 62 2.93 -1.31 12.96
CA PHE A 62 3.63 -1.87 14.12
C PHE A 62 2.80 -3.00 14.70
N TYR A 63 3.47 -4.09 15.07
CA TYR A 63 2.86 -5.18 15.81
C TYR A 63 3.71 -5.53 17.02
N GLU A 64 3.06 -5.88 18.13
CA GLU A 64 3.72 -6.31 19.35
C GLU A 64 3.54 -7.82 19.50
N ASN A 65 4.64 -8.55 19.66
CA ASN A 65 4.61 -9.96 20.00
C ASN A 65 5.07 -10.19 21.45
N ILE A 66 4.18 -10.80 22.22
CA ILE A 66 4.41 -11.22 23.60
C ILE A 66 4.86 -12.69 23.59
N GLY A 67 6.01 -12.96 22.99
CA GLY A 67 6.95 -14.06 23.23
C GLY A 67 6.56 -15.47 23.64
N SER A 68 5.32 -15.89 23.47
CA SER A 68 4.82 -17.11 24.09
C SER A 68 4.81 -18.32 23.16
N ILE A 69 5.34 -18.20 21.92
CA ILE A 69 5.17 -19.25 20.92
C ILE A 69 6.50 -19.54 20.21
N LYS A 70 7.39 -20.26 20.91
CA LYS A 70 8.49 -21.03 20.29
C LYS A 70 8.00 -22.17 19.38
N PHE A 71 6.70 -22.30 19.10
CA PHE A 71 6.15 -23.39 18.31
C PHE A 71 5.07 -22.91 17.33
N ARG A 72 5.50 -22.56 16.12
CA ARG A 72 4.70 -22.58 14.88
C ARG A 72 3.39 -21.79 14.89
N ILE A 73 3.44 -20.47 15.06
CA ILE A 73 2.33 -19.63 14.62
C ILE A 73 2.87 -18.67 13.55
N GLY A 74 2.61 -19.04 12.29
CA GLY A 74 2.70 -18.11 11.18
C GLY A 74 1.61 -17.08 11.33
N GLN A 75 1.93 -15.92 11.89
CA GLN A 75 0.98 -14.82 11.94
C GLN A 75 0.75 -14.31 10.52
N LYS A 76 -0.52 -14.10 10.19
CA LYS A 76 -0.92 -13.56 8.90
C LYS A 76 -1.17 -12.08 9.07
N ILE A 77 -0.33 -11.27 8.43
CA ILE A 77 -0.49 -9.81 8.37
C ILE A 77 -1.06 -9.46 6.99
N GLU A 78 -2.07 -8.58 6.96
CA GLU A 78 -2.68 -8.07 5.72
C GLU A 78 -2.34 -6.58 5.57
N LEU A 79 -1.59 -6.24 4.52
CA LEU A 79 -1.29 -4.84 4.17
C LEU A 79 -2.15 -4.43 2.98
N ILE A 80 -2.75 -3.23 3.05
CA ILE A 80 -3.68 -2.70 2.05
C ILE A 80 -3.01 -1.57 1.28
N LEU A 81 -2.76 -1.81 0.00
CA LEU A 81 -2.18 -0.82 -0.89
C LEU A 81 -3.26 0.06 -1.51
N GLY A 82 -3.27 1.34 -1.14
CA GLY A 82 -4.05 2.37 -1.84
C GLY A 82 -3.35 2.78 -3.13
N LEU A 83 -3.93 2.46 -4.29
CA LEU A 83 -3.42 2.92 -5.57
C LEU A 83 -3.77 4.39 -5.76
N SER A 84 -2.79 5.27 -5.56
CA SER A 84 -2.82 6.64 -6.11
C SER A 84 -2.52 6.61 -7.62
N LEU A 85 -3.30 5.85 -8.39
CA LEU A 85 -3.24 5.93 -9.85
C LEU A 85 -4.18 7.05 -10.29
N GLY A 86 -3.59 8.15 -10.73
CA GLY A 86 -4.24 9.44 -10.92
C GLY A 86 -5.45 9.44 -11.85
N ILE A 87 -6.59 9.84 -11.30
CA ILE A 87 -7.18 11.10 -11.75
C ILE A 87 -7.00 12.02 -10.57
N GLY A 88 -6.09 13.00 -10.71
CA GLY A 88 -5.88 13.99 -9.69
C GLY A 88 -7.23 14.58 -9.30
N VAL A 89 -7.64 14.37 -8.06
CA VAL A 89 -8.66 15.17 -7.38
C VAL A 89 -8.60 16.66 -7.78
N PRO A 90 -7.42 17.30 -7.96
CA PRO A 90 -7.34 18.66 -8.53
C PRO A 90 -8.00 18.85 -9.91
N VAL A 91 -7.99 17.88 -10.83
CA VAL A 91 -8.63 17.99 -12.16
C VAL A 91 -10.15 18.03 -12.04
N LEU A 92 -10.74 17.23 -11.15
CA LEU A 92 -12.17 17.27 -10.88
C LEU A 92 -12.59 18.57 -10.19
N PHE A 93 -11.77 19.09 -9.27
CA PHE A 93 -12.01 20.40 -8.66
C PHE A 93 -11.89 21.55 -9.67
N VAL A 94 -10.91 21.54 -10.56
CA VAL A 94 -10.75 22.56 -11.61
C VAL A 94 -11.92 22.53 -12.59
N ALA A 95 -12.36 21.34 -13.02
CA ALA A 95 -13.53 21.20 -13.88
C ALA A 95 -14.81 21.71 -13.20
N PHE A 96 -15.01 21.39 -11.92
CA PHE A 96 -16.14 21.88 -11.14
C PHE A 96 -16.10 23.41 -10.97
N PHE A 97 -14.93 23.98 -10.67
CA PHE A 97 -14.77 25.44 -10.49
C PHE A 97 -15.04 26.22 -11.79
N ILE A 98 -14.57 25.70 -12.93
CA ILE A 98 -14.85 26.28 -14.26
C ILE A 98 -16.34 26.21 -14.57
N TRP A 99 -17.00 25.08 -14.28
CA TRP A 99 -18.44 24.92 -14.48
C TRP A 99 -19.24 25.91 -13.62
N VAL A 100 -18.96 25.99 -12.31
CA VAL A 100 -19.66 26.92 -11.40
C VAL A 100 -19.48 28.37 -11.85
N LYS A 101 -18.29 28.76 -12.30
CA LYS A 101 -18.04 30.10 -12.83
C LYS A 101 -18.82 30.38 -14.12
N TYR A 102 -18.96 29.38 -15.00
CA TYR A 102 -19.76 29.51 -16.23
C TYR A 102 -21.26 29.67 -15.92
N LEU A 103 -21.81 28.89 -14.99
CA LEU A 103 -23.21 29.02 -14.57
C LEU A 103 -23.51 30.38 -13.94
N ARG A 104 -22.62 30.90 -13.09
CA ARG A 104 -22.77 32.22 -12.47
C ARG A 104 -22.68 33.39 -13.46
N LYS A 105 -22.07 33.21 -14.63
CA LYS A 105 -22.01 34.25 -15.67
C LYS A 105 -23.28 34.32 -16.53
N LYS A 106 -24.11 33.27 -16.50
CA LYS A 106 -25.28 33.13 -17.36
C LYS A 106 -26.60 33.54 -16.68
N ASN A 107 -26.57 33.75 -15.36
CA ASN A 107 -27.61 34.42 -14.57
C ASN A 107 -27.19 35.86 -14.29
#